data_AF-A0A848P4F5-F1
#
_entry.id   AF-A0A848P4F5-F1
#
_cell.length_a   1.000
_cell.length_b   1.000
_cell.length_c   1.000
_cell.angle_alpha   90.00
_cell.angle_beta   90.00
_cell.angle_gamma   90.00
#
_symmetry.space_group_name_H-M   'P 1'
#
loop_
_entity.id
_entity.type
_entity.pdbx_description
1 polymer ?
#
loop_
_entity_poly.entity_id
_entity_poly.type
_entity_poly.pdbx_seq_one_letter_code
_entity_poly.pdbx_strand_id
1 'polypeptide(L)'
;MLKRSIQHGRRWAAGLALALLSFPAMSKSDRTDVYTGEVGHQRVVMRIQTDSAGSVDGSYFYAAYHRVLRLEGESQGHHLQLAEGPRDTTGRPQFELDRTADGGWSGVWKDAKGRALDVRLRVADTPPLGQSTDAYVQSLRGADLYEYLRLSDLHLRPARQGRFMNHRLQWWVEPESKITLFEIIDGYPDDVRKRINQLLRARLWSEVSAFHGCMLGADRFGNGEFSQTVTPRSLTPNVVSVSVFTSYDCGGAHPDFGDAPLNLDARTGHVLTLEDVLWVGKGAPFGR
;
A
#
# COMPACT_ATOMS: atom_id res chain seq x y z
N MET A 1 -48.61 62.03 -50.20
CA MET A 1 -48.94 60.60 -50.43
C MET A 1 -48.02 59.74 -49.57
N LEU A 2 -48.61 58.80 -48.84
CA LEU A 2 -47.99 57.91 -47.84
C LEU A 2 -46.81 57.08 -48.37
N LYS A 3 -45.75 56.90 -47.57
CA LYS A 3 -45.46 55.64 -46.84
C LYS A 3 -44.15 55.73 -46.02
N ARG A 4 -44.24 55.30 -44.76
CA ARG A 4 -43.15 55.03 -43.80
C ARG A 4 -42.43 53.72 -44.14
N SER A 5 -41.13 53.61 -43.82
CA SER A 5 -40.46 52.41 -43.27
C SER A 5 -39.03 52.80 -42.85
N ILE A 6 -38.79 53.18 -41.59
CA ILE A 6 -38.25 52.38 -40.46
C ILE A 6 -36.85 51.77 -40.73
N GLN A 7 -35.89 52.30 -39.97
CA GLN A 7 -34.47 51.94 -39.86
C GLN A 7 -34.27 50.65 -39.05
N HIS A 8 -33.25 49.87 -39.41
CA HIS A 8 -32.53 49.02 -38.47
C HIS A 8 -31.02 49.22 -38.64
N GLY A 9 -30.37 49.65 -37.56
CA GLY A 9 -28.93 49.85 -37.47
C GLY A 9 -28.16 48.59 -37.10
N ARG A 10 -26.85 48.65 -37.26
CA ARG A 10 -25.87 47.79 -36.57
C ARG A 10 -24.65 48.63 -36.22
N ARG A 11 -24.52 48.91 -34.92
CA ARG A 11 -23.32 49.46 -34.28
C ARG A 11 -22.35 48.30 -34.01
N TRP A 12 -21.09 48.47 -34.36
CA TRP A 12 -20.00 47.56 -34.01
C TRP A 12 -19.41 48.02 -32.66
N ALA A 13 -19.33 47.11 -31.69
CA ALA A 13 -18.64 47.33 -30.42
C ALA A 13 -17.32 46.54 -30.43
N ALA A 14 -16.21 47.23 -30.14
CA ALA A 14 -14.88 46.66 -29.99
C ALA A 14 -14.74 46.02 -28.59
N GLY A 15 -14.26 44.77 -28.53
CA GLY A 15 -13.99 44.05 -27.29
C GLY A 15 -12.51 44.11 -26.90
N LEU A 16 -12.23 44.58 -25.68
CA LEU A 16 -10.93 44.51 -25.00
C LEU A 16 -10.71 43.07 -24.49
N ALA A 17 -9.61 42.42 -24.86
CA ALA A 17 -9.21 41.13 -24.30
C ALA A 17 -8.25 41.34 -23.12
N LEU A 18 -8.70 41.00 -21.90
CA LEU A 18 -7.90 41.00 -20.68
C LEU A 18 -7.22 39.63 -20.53
N ALA A 19 -5.90 39.56 -20.69
CA ALA A 19 -5.13 38.33 -20.51
C ALA A 19 -4.87 38.09 -19.01
N LEU A 20 -5.56 37.11 -18.43
CA LEU A 20 -5.32 36.59 -17.08
C LEU A 20 -4.08 35.69 -17.11
N LEU A 21 -2.99 36.14 -16.50
CA LEU A 21 -1.81 35.31 -16.21
C LEU A 21 -2.12 34.42 -15.00
N SER A 22 -2.52 33.18 -15.28
CA SER A 22 -2.65 32.13 -14.27
C SER A 22 -1.26 31.64 -13.86
N PHE A 23 -0.74 32.10 -12.73
CA PHE A 23 0.42 31.47 -12.09
C PHE A 23 -0.04 30.14 -11.47
N PRO A 24 0.58 28.99 -11.82
CA PRO A 24 0.29 27.74 -11.13
C PRO A 24 0.78 27.85 -9.68
N ALA A 25 -0.13 27.71 -8.72
CA ALA A 25 0.25 27.48 -7.34
C ALA A 25 1.05 26.17 -7.28
N MET A 26 2.35 26.26 -6.98
CA MET A 26 3.12 25.08 -6.61
C MET A 26 2.57 24.60 -5.27
N SER A 27 1.69 23.59 -5.29
CA SER A 27 1.40 22.80 -4.10
C SER A 27 2.72 22.21 -3.62
N LYS A 28 3.16 22.61 -2.42
CA LYS A 28 4.25 21.95 -1.70
C LYS A 28 3.77 20.53 -1.45
N SER A 29 4.31 19.56 -2.20
CA SER A 29 3.96 18.15 -2.04
C SER A 29 4.32 17.72 -0.62
N ASP A 30 3.44 16.94 0.00
CA ASP A 30 3.76 16.27 1.26
C ASP A 30 5.08 15.51 1.11
N ARG A 31 5.98 15.70 2.07
CA ARG A 31 7.27 15.00 2.07
C ARG A 31 7.12 13.74 2.90
N THR A 32 7.28 12.59 2.27
CA THR A 32 7.34 11.29 2.93
C THR A 32 8.80 10.84 3.01
N ASP A 33 9.32 10.79 4.23
CA ASP A 33 10.68 10.32 4.51
C ASP A 33 10.62 8.99 5.26
N VAL A 34 11.54 8.07 4.94
CA VAL A 34 11.71 6.79 5.63
C VAL A 34 13.04 6.80 6.37
N TYR A 35 13.02 6.34 7.61
CA TYR A 35 14.16 6.28 8.52
C TYR A 35 14.33 4.85 9.05
N THR A 36 15.58 4.49 9.33
CA THR A 36 15.93 3.26 10.07
C THR A 36 16.75 3.62 11.28
N GLY A 37 16.66 2.83 12.35
CA GLY A 37 17.42 3.12 13.56
C GLY A 37 17.00 2.30 14.76
N GLU A 38 17.10 2.89 15.94
CA GLU A 38 16.85 2.24 17.22
C GLU A 38 15.95 3.09 18.13
N VAL A 39 15.08 2.41 18.87
CA VAL A 39 14.43 2.90 20.10
C VAL A 39 14.93 2.04 21.25
N GLY A 40 15.73 2.62 22.14
CA GLY A 40 16.59 1.89 23.08
C GLY A 40 17.58 1.00 22.33
N HIS A 41 17.34 -0.32 22.38
CA HIS A 41 18.15 -1.33 21.66
C HIS A 41 17.34 -2.06 20.57
N GLN A 42 16.09 -1.68 20.35
CA GLN A 42 15.24 -2.35 19.39
C GLN A 42 15.31 -1.63 18.05
N ARG A 43 15.62 -2.39 16.99
CA ARG A 43 15.67 -1.86 15.62
C ARG A 43 14.27 -1.49 15.15
N VAL A 44 14.14 -0.30 14.57
CA VAL A 44 12.90 0.24 14.02
C VAL A 44 13.07 0.75 12.60
N VAL A 45 11.96 0.76 11.87
CA VAL A 45 11.80 1.51 10.63
C VAL A 45 10.62 2.46 10.82
N MET A 46 10.80 3.73 10.46
CA MET A 46 9.82 4.79 10.68
C MET A 46 9.57 5.55 9.38
N ARG A 47 8.30 5.78 9.05
CA ARG A 47 7.87 6.67 7.96
C ARG A 47 7.21 7.90 8.58
N ILE A 48 7.62 9.06 8.10
CA ILE A 48 7.09 10.37 8.51
C ILE A 48 6.61 11.08 7.25
N GLN A 49 5.34 11.49 7.25
CA GLN A 49 4.77 12.38 6.26
C GLN A 49 4.44 13.71 6.93
N THR A 50 5.04 14.79 6.43
CA THR A 50 4.79 16.14 6.95
C THR A 50 4.09 16.98 5.91
N ASP A 51 2.96 17.55 6.29
CA ASP A 51 2.21 18.47 5.43
C ASP A 51 2.81 19.89 5.45
N SER A 52 2.26 20.78 4.62
CA SER A 52 2.72 22.16 4.53
C SER A 52 2.50 23.01 5.79
N ALA A 53 1.58 22.60 6.68
CA ALA A 53 1.27 23.28 7.94
C ALA A 53 2.14 22.76 9.11
N GLY A 54 2.95 21.73 8.89
CA GLY A 54 3.80 21.10 9.90
C GLY A 54 3.09 19.99 10.68
N SER A 55 1.86 19.60 10.32
CA SER A 55 1.23 18.40 10.88
C SER A 55 1.93 17.16 10.34
N VAL A 56 2.10 16.17 11.20
CA VAL A 56 2.75 14.91 10.89
C VAL A 56 1.76 13.76 11.04
N ASP A 57 1.65 12.96 9.98
CA ASP A 57 1.12 11.59 10.05
C ASP A 57 2.30 10.65 9.76
N GLY A 58 2.39 9.56 10.50
CA GLY A 58 3.48 8.63 10.36
C GLY A 58 3.13 7.26 10.88
N SER A 59 4.09 6.37 10.74
CA SER A 59 4.01 5.05 11.32
C SER A 59 5.40 4.48 11.51
N TYR A 60 5.55 3.56 12.46
CA TYR A 60 6.79 2.83 12.61
C TYR A 60 6.52 1.37 12.99
N PHE A 61 7.49 0.51 12.76
CA PHE A 61 7.46 -0.86 13.26
C PHE A 61 8.80 -1.24 13.86
N TYR A 62 8.74 -2.13 14.85
CA TYR A 62 9.92 -2.83 15.35
C TYR A 62 10.24 -4.01 14.43
N ALA A 63 11.49 -4.12 13.98
CA ALA A 63 11.93 -5.18 13.07
C ALA A 63 11.80 -6.61 13.66
N ALA A 64 11.57 -6.74 14.97
CA ALA A 64 11.33 -8.04 15.60
C ALA A 64 9.86 -8.46 15.53
N TYR A 65 8.93 -7.52 15.38
CA TYR A 65 7.50 -7.75 15.53
C TYR A 65 6.70 -7.43 14.27
N HIS A 66 7.19 -6.55 13.39
CA HIS A 66 6.56 -6.11 12.13
C HIS A 66 5.15 -5.49 12.24
N ARG A 67 4.57 -5.49 13.44
CA ARG A 67 3.39 -4.71 13.79
C ARG A 67 3.67 -3.22 13.58
N VAL A 68 2.86 -2.62 12.72
CA VAL A 68 2.89 -1.19 12.44
C VAL A 68 2.14 -0.44 13.56
N LEU A 69 2.75 0.64 14.04
CA LEU A 69 2.23 1.53 15.07
C LEU A 69 2.03 2.91 14.45
N ARG A 70 0.84 3.48 14.63
CA ARG A 70 0.48 4.82 14.15
C ARG A 70 1.24 5.88 14.91
N LEU A 71 1.67 6.93 14.21
CA LEU A 71 2.25 8.13 14.78
C LEU A 71 1.48 9.34 14.29
N GLU A 72 1.21 10.26 15.19
CA GLU A 72 0.71 11.59 14.85
C GLU A 72 1.47 12.63 15.62
N GLY A 73 1.63 13.81 15.04
CA GLY A 73 2.31 14.89 15.73
C GLY A 73 2.54 16.12 14.88
N GLU A 74 3.61 16.82 15.19
CA GLU A 74 3.94 18.11 14.59
C GLU A 74 5.47 18.25 14.40
N SER A 75 5.86 18.93 13.32
CA SER A 75 7.24 19.26 13.01
C SER A 75 7.43 20.78 12.98
N GLN A 76 8.39 21.25 13.77
CA GLN A 76 8.84 22.65 13.80
C GLN A 76 10.22 22.77 13.16
N GLY A 77 10.39 22.13 11.99
CA GLY A 77 11.65 22.14 11.22
C GLY A 77 12.73 21.24 11.83
N HIS A 78 13.38 21.71 12.90
CA HIS A 78 14.45 20.99 13.58
C HIS A 78 13.99 20.15 14.77
N HIS A 79 12.75 20.34 15.21
CA HIS A 79 12.16 19.62 16.32
C HIS A 79 10.91 18.85 15.84
N LEU A 80 10.77 17.62 16.29
CA LEU A 80 9.70 16.71 15.92
C LEU A 80 9.11 16.09 17.17
N GLN A 81 7.80 16.30 17.36
CA GLN A 81 7.03 15.69 18.42
C GLN A 81 6.05 14.71 17.80
N LEU A 82 6.06 13.46 18.25
CA LEU A 82 5.14 12.42 17.80
C LEU A 82 4.53 11.73 19.00
N ALA A 83 3.32 11.22 18.84
CA ALA A 83 2.66 10.37 19.82
C ALA A 83 2.10 9.12 19.13
N GLU A 84 2.16 7.98 19.82
CA GLU A 84 1.64 6.71 19.33
C GLU A 84 0.12 6.64 19.44
N GLY A 85 -0.55 6.25 18.37
CA GLY A 85 -2.01 6.10 18.33
C GLY A 85 -2.78 7.43 18.23
N PRO A 86 -4.12 7.37 18.28
CA PRO A 86 -4.97 8.51 17.91
C PRO A 86 -4.90 9.68 18.90
N ARG A 87 -5.08 10.91 18.38
CA ARG A 87 -4.90 12.19 19.11
C ARG A 87 -5.65 12.31 20.44
N ASP A 88 -6.82 11.70 20.52
CA ASP A 88 -7.73 11.72 21.67
C ASP A 88 -7.34 10.75 22.79
N THR A 89 -6.37 9.87 22.57
CA THR A 89 -5.90 8.94 23.59
C THR A 89 -5.00 9.66 24.61
N THR A 90 -5.28 9.48 25.90
CA THR A 90 -4.50 10.05 27.00
C THR A 90 -3.32 9.15 27.37
N GLY A 91 -2.22 9.75 27.83
CA GLY A 91 -1.03 8.99 28.25
C GLY A 91 -0.35 8.20 27.13
N ARG A 92 -0.47 8.66 25.88
CA ARG A 92 0.20 8.02 24.75
C ARG A 92 1.72 8.07 24.92
N PRO A 93 2.46 7.01 24.53
CA PRO A 93 3.90 7.12 24.34
C PRO A 93 4.24 8.22 23.34
N GLN A 94 5.32 8.95 23.61
CA GLN A 94 5.71 10.14 22.85
C GLN A 94 7.17 10.06 22.41
N PHE A 95 7.44 10.61 21.23
CA PHE A 95 8.79 10.90 20.75
C PHE A 95 9.02 12.40 20.81
N GLU A 96 10.16 12.80 21.38
CA GLU A 96 10.72 14.15 21.29
C GLU A 96 12.08 14.03 20.60
N LEU A 97 12.16 14.50 19.35
CA LEU A 97 13.31 14.29 18.48
C LEU A 97 13.81 15.60 17.90
N ASP A 98 15.13 15.72 17.81
CA ASP A 98 15.81 16.82 17.15
C ASP A 98 16.55 16.32 15.90
N ARG A 99 16.58 17.17 14.87
CA ARG A 99 17.21 16.88 13.59
C ARG A 99 18.72 16.74 13.78
N THR A 100 19.31 15.67 13.26
CA THR A 100 20.76 15.47 13.28
C THR A 100 21.42 16.08 12.02
N ALA A 101 22.74 16.30 12.07
CA ALA A 101 23.49 16.92 10.99
C ALA A 101 23.51 16.10 9.69
N ASP A 102 23.38 14.78 9.79
CA ASP A 102 23.26 13.82 8.68
C ASP A 102 21.81 13.69 8.15
N GLY A 103 20.89 14.53 8.62
CA GLY A 103 19.50 14.55 8.18
C GLY A 103 18.60 13.52 8.84
N GLY A 104 19.11 12.75 9.79
CA GLY A 104 18.34 11.88 10.67
C GLY A 104 17.63 12.62 11.82
N TRP A 105 17.29 11.85 12.85
CA TRP A 105 16.63 12.30 14.08
C TRP A 105 17.25 11.62 15.31
N SER A 106 17.40 12.36 16.40
CA SER A 106 17.83 11.81 17.68
C SER A 106 17.05 12.43 18.83
N GLY A 107 16.82 11.67 19.89
CA GLY A 107 16.13 12.19 21.06
C GLY A 107 15.64 11.06 21.95
N VAL A 108 14.40 11.17 22.43
CA VAL A 108 13.85 10.22 23.39
C VAL A 108 12.44 9.79 23.03
N TRP A 109 12.15 8.52 23.32
CA TRP A 109 10.81 7.98 23.43
C TRP A 109 10.44 7.89 24.90
N LYS A 110 9.23 8.29 25.28
CA LYS A 110 8.72 8.24 26.66
C LYS A 110 7.40 7.47 26.69
N ASP A 111 7.26 6.52 27.60
CA ASP A 111 5.97 5.84 27.83
C ASP A 111 5.02 6.66 28.73
N ALA A 112 3.80 6.17 28.87
CA ALA A 112 2.77 6.74 29.76
C ALA A 112 3.21 6.89 31.24
N LYS A 113 4.20 6.10 31.66
CA LYS A 113 4.71 6.02 33.04
C LYS A 113 5.99 6.83 33.23
N GLY A 114 6.47 7.52 32.19
CA GLY A 114 7.67 8.33 32.21
C GLY A 114 8.98 7.56 31.99
N ARG A 115 8.93 6.27 31.60
CA ARG A 115 10.14 5.55 31.17
C ARG A 115 10.62 6.15 29.87
N ALA A 116 11.88 6.57 29.83
CA ALA A 116 12.53 7.10 28.63
C ALA A 116 13.46 6.05 27.99
N LEU A 117 13.50 6.03 26.66
CA LEU A 117 14.44 5.27 25.84
C LEU A 117 15.09 6.22 24.82
N ASP A 118 16.40 6.08 24.61
CA ASP A 118 17.09 6.84 23.59
C ASP A 118 16.60 6.46 22.19
N VAL A 119 16.48 7.44 21.31
CA VAL A 119 16.07 7.25 19.92
C VAL A 119 17.15 7.79 19.00
N ARG A 120 17.54 6.97 18.03
CA ARG A 120 18.49 7.36 16.98
C ARG A 120 18.00 6.82 15.65
N LEU A 121 17.69 7.71 14.72
CA LEU A 121 17.17 7.40 13.39
C LEU A 121 18.06 8.05 12.35
N ARG A 122 18.41 7.30 11.32
CA ARG A 122 19.06 7.81 10.11
C ARG A 122 18.13 7.66 8.93
N VAL A 123 18.33 8.48 7.89
CA VAL A 123 17.61 8.29 6.62
C VAL A 123 17.81 6.86 6.14
N ALA A 124 16.74 6.20 5.73
CA ALA A 124 16.79 4.82 5.29
C ALA A 124 17.55 4.72 3.96
N ASP A 125 18.59 3.89 3.94
CA ASP A 125 19.25 3.51 2.72
C ASP A 125 18.33 2.61 1.90
N THR A 126 18.35 2.76 0.57
CA THR A 126 17.67 1.81 -0.31
C THR A 126 18.52 0.55 -0.43
N PRO A 127 18.07 -0.63 0.04
CA PRO A 127 18.91 -1.83 0.04
C PRO A 127 19.30 -2.27 -1.38
N PRO A 128 20.36 -3.05 -1.58
CA PRO A 128 20.76 -3.50 -2.91
C PRO A 128 19.69 -4.38 -3.57
N LEU A 129 19.65 -4.37 -4.91
CA LEU A 129 18.77 -5.24 -5.68
C LEU A 129 19.03 -6.73 -5.35
N GLY A 130 17.96 -7.53 -5.30
CA GLY A 130 18.06 -8.98 -5.10
C GLY A 130 18.07 -9.46 -3.65
N GLN A 131 17.93 -8.56 -2.67
CA GLN A 131 17.79 -8.97 -1.25
C GLN A 131 16.53 -9.81 -1.00
N SER A 132 15.39 -9.45 -1.61
CA SER A 132 14.23 -10.33 -1.74
C SER A 132 14.24 -11.06 -3.09
N THR A 133 13.85 -12.34 -3.11
CA THR A 133 13.66 -13.10 -4.35
C THR A 133 12.24 -12.99 -4.90
N ASP A 134 11.34 -12.33 -4.16
CA ASP A 134 9.95 -12.14 -4.54
C ASP A 134 9.77 -10.87 -5.38
N ALA A 135 9.14 -11.00 -6.55
CA ALA A 135 8.98 -9.90 -7.50
C ALA A 135 8.06 -8.79 -6.97
N TYR A 136 7.01 -9.12 -6.22
CA TYR A 136 6.13 -8.11 -5.62
C TYR A 136 6.89 -7.31 -4.58
N VAL A 137 7.58 -7.98 -3.66
CA VAL A 137 8.39 -7.30 -2.65
C VAL A 137 9.44 -6.43 -3.33
N GLN A 138 10.13 -6.92 -4.35
CA GLN A 138 11.11 -6.12 -5.09
C GLN A 138 10.51 -4.88 -5.79
N SER A 139 9.27 -4.96 -6.29
CA SER A 139 8.60 -3.82 -6.90
C SER A 139 8.39 -2.65 -5.93
N LEU A 140 8.30 -2.93 -4.62
CA LEU A 140 8.11 -1.91 -3.60
C LEU A 140 9.39 -1.10 -3.32
N ARG A 141 10.57 -1.61 -3.67
CA ARG A 141 11.86 -0.99 -3.32
C ARG A 141 11.94 0.50 -3.67
N GLY A 142 11.41 0.87 -4.84
CA GLY A 142 11.37 2.28 -5.28
C GLY A 142 10.00 2.94 -5.12
N ALA A 143 8.93 2.18 -4.95
CA ALA A 143 7.56 2.68 -4.87
C ALA A 143 7.13 3.00 -3.43
N ASP A 144 7.51 2.13 -2.49
CA ASP A 144 7.26 2.28 -1.05
C ASP A 144 8.40 1.59 -0.27
N LEU A 145 9.47 2.36 0.00
CA LEU A 145 10.64 1.84 0.72
C LEU A 145 10.30 1.34 2.13
N TYR A 146 9.30 1.96 2.79
CA TYR A 146 8.87 1.55 4.12
C TYR A 146 8.27 0.15 4.08
N GLU A 147 7.35 -0.10 3.14
CA GLU A 147 6.74 -1.42 2.98
C GLU A 147 7.74 -2.46 2.45
N TYR A 148 8.65 -2.07 1.56
CA TYR A 148 9.76 -2.93 1.13
C TYR A 148 10.56 -3.45 2.33
N LEU A 149 10.99 -2.54 3.22
CA LEU A 149 11.77 -2.89 4.41
C LEU A 149 10.95 -3.78 5.35
N ARG A 150 9.63 -3.53 5.48
CA ARG A 150 8.76 -4.34 6.32
C ARG A 150 8.62 -5.77 5.81
N LEU A 151 8.35 -5.94 4.51
CA LEU A 151 8.13 -7.25 3.91
C LEU A 151 9.41 -8.04 3.66
N SER A 152 10.56 -7.38 3.45
CA SER A 152 11.83 -8.06 3.12
C SER A 152 12.32 -8.99 4.24
N ASP A 153 11.94 -8.71 5.48
CA ASP A 153 12.30 -9.50 6.67
C ASP A 153 11.20 -10.52 7.05
N LEU A 154 10.06 -10.55 6.33
CA LEU A 154 8.98 -11.50 6.59
C LEU A 154 9.18 -12.82 5.84
N HIS A 155 8.65 -13.89 6.44
CA HIS A 155 8.75 -15.23 5.89
C HIS A 155 7.42 -15.96 5.92
N LEU A 156 7.02 -16.47 4.76
CA LEU A 156 5.86 -17.33 4.62
C LEU A 156 6.18 -18.72 5.15
N ARG A 157 5.23 -19.31 5.88
CA ARG A 157 5.35 -20.67 6.41
C ARG A 157 4.43 -21.63 5.65
N PRO A 158 4.84 -22.89 5.44
CA PRO A 158 3.92 -23.89 4.91
C PRO A 158 2.82 -24.15 5.95
N ALA A 159 1.56 -24.02 5.55
CA ALA A 159 0.41 -24.20 6.42
C ALA A 159 -0.18 -25.62 6.30
N ARG A 160 -0.49 -26.04 5.07
CA ARG A 160 -1.06 -27.36 4.78
C ARG A 160 -0.85 -27.74 3.32
N GLN A 161 -0.97 -29.02 3.01
CA GLN A 161 -1.14 -29.49 1.64
C GLN A 161 -2.60 -29.82 1.36
N GLY A 162 -3.00 -29.72 0.09
CA GLY A 162 -4.35 -30.04 -0.34
C GLY A 162 -4.38 -30.55 -1.77
N ARG A 163 -5.57 -30.95 -2.21
CA ARG A 163 -5.83 -31.27 -3.62
C ARG A 163 -7.05 -30.50 -4.09
N PHE A 164 -7.01 -30.04 -5.32
CA PHE A 164 -8.16 -29.48 -6.01
C PHE A 164 -8.11 -29.92 -7.46
N MET A 165 -9.21 -30.50 -7.95
CA MET A 165 -9.22 -31.23 -9.22
C MET A 165 -8.05 -32.24 -9.25
N ASN A 166 -7.27 -32.25 -10.33
CA ASN A 166 -6.15 -33.18 -10.49
C ASN A 166 -4.80 -32.61 -9.99
N HIS A 167 -4.82 -31.49 -9.25
CA HIS A 167 -3.60 -30.80 -8.80
C HIS A 167 -3.38 -30.93 -7.30
N ARG A 168 -2.13 -31.06 -6.89
CA ARG A 168 -1.67 -30.88 -5.50
C ARG A 168 -1.33 -29.42 -5.25
N LEU A 169 -1.70 -28.93 -4.06
CA LEU A 169 -1.52 -27.55 -3.63
C LEU A 169 -0.70 -27.50 -2.34
N GLN A 170 0.24 -26.54 -2.26
CA GLN A 170 0.90 -26.16 -1.01
C GLN A 170 0.34 -24.82 -0.55
N TRP A 171 -0.35 -24.80 0.59
CA TRP A 171 -0.83 -23.57 1.20
C TRP A 171 0.27 -22.92 2.02
N TRP A 172 0.41 -21.62 1.86
CA TRP A 172 1.34 -20.77 2.59
C TRP A 172 0.56 -19.81 3.47
N VAL A 173 1.16 -19.41 4.59
CA VAL A 173 0.61 -18.43 5.53
C VAL A 173 1.67 -17.42 5.91
N GLU A 174 1.29 -16.15 5.98
CA GLU A 174 2.08 -15.14 6.70
C GLU A 174 1.68 -15.21 8.20
N PRO A 175 2.62 -15.51 9.11
CA PRO A 175 2.30 -15.82 10.50
C PRO A 175 1.58 -14.73 11.30
N GLU A 176 1.77 -13.44 11.01
CA GLU A 176 1.16 -12.35 11.78
C GLU A 176 -0.28 -12.08 11.31
N SER A 177 -0.44 -11.73 10.04
CA SER A 177 -1.70 -11.40 9.38
C SER A 177 -2.62 -12.61 9.15
N LYS A 178 -2.08 -13.84 9.22
CA LYS A 178 -2.78 -15.10 8.91
C LYS A 178 -3.30 -15.20 7.47
N ILE A 179 -2.91 -14.27 6.59
CA ILE A 179 -3.25 -14.32 5.18
C ILE A 179 -2.67 -15.59 4.57
N THR A 180 -3.51 -16.32 3.83
CA THR A 180 -3.12 -17.59 3.21
C THR A 180 -3.41 -17.59 1.73
N LEU A 181 -2.50 -18.15 0.95
CA LEU A 181 -2.73 -18.47 -0.45
C LEU A 181 -1.89 -19.69 -0.83
N PHE A 182 -2.28 -20.40 -1.88
CA PHE A 182 -1.62 -21.64 -2.27
C PHE A 182 -0.71 -21.47 -3.48
N GLU A 183 0.24 -22.38 -3.61
CA GLU A 183 0.97 -22.67 -4.85
C GLU A 183 0.56 -24.02 -5.41
N ILE A 184 0.63 -24.14 -6.73
CA ILE A 184 0.35 -25.36 -7.46
C ILE A 184 1.64 -26.18 -7.57
N ILE A 185 1.59 -27.44 -7.17
CA ILE A 185 2.76 -28.32 -7.10
C ILE A 185 2.96 -29.11 -8.40
N ASP A 186 1.89 -29.46 -9.11
CA ASP A 186 1.93 -30.33 -10.30
C ASP A 186 0.85 -30.02 -11.34
N GLY A 187 0.88 -30.76 -12.45
CA GLY A 187 -0.13 -30.74 -13.51
C GLY A 187 0.08 -29.71 -14.63
N TYR A 188 0.97 -28.73 -14.46
CA TYR A 188 1.36 -27.78 -15.51
C TYR A 188 2.84 -27.94 -15.90
N PRO A 189 3.24 -27.55 -17.13
CA PRO A 189 4.65 -27.42 -17.51
C PRO A 189 5.43 -26.57 -16.50
N ASP A 190 6.68 -26.95 -16.21
CA ASP A 190 7.45 -26.38 -15.10
C ASP A 190 7.63 -24.86 -15.19
N ASP A 191 7.87 -24.32 -16.37
CA ASP A 191 8.06 -22.88 -16.61
C ASP A 191 6.75 -22.10 -16.44
N VAL A 192 5.63 -22.64 -16.95
CA VAL A 192 4.29 -22.07 -16.79
C VAL A 192 3.86 -22.12 -15.32
N ARG A 193 4.05 -23.26 -14.64
CA ARG A 193 3.75 -23.42 -13.21
C ARG A 193 4.52 -22.42 -12.36
N LYS A 194 5.80 -22.18 -12.66
CA LYS A 194 6.61 -21.15 -11.98
C LYS A 194 6.03 -19.76 -12.16
N ARG A 195 5.63 -19.37 -13.38
CA ARG A 195 4.99 -18.06 -13.63
C ARG A 195 3.66 -17.90 -12.89
N ILE A 196 2.82 -18.94 -12.92
CA ILE A 196 1.55 -18.97 -12.15
C ILE A 196 1.83 -18.79 -10.65
N ASN A 197 2.75 -19.57 -10.09
CA ASN A 197 3.07 -19.50 -8.67
C ASN A 197 3.71 -18.17 -8.28
N GLN A 198 4.48 -17.53 -9.15
CA GLN A 198 4.98 -16.17 -8.92
C GLN A 198 3.84 -15.16 -8.79
N LEU A 199 2.80 -15.22 -9.63
CA LEU A 199 1.63 -14.35 -9.53
C LEU A 199 0.79 -14.64 -8.28
N LEU A 200 0.60 -15.92 -7.94
CA LEU A 200 -0.07 -16.33 -6.70
C LEU A 200 0.69 -15.83 -5.46
N ARG A 201 2.01 -15.95 -5.46
CA ARG A 201 2.87 -15.46 -4.38
C ARG A 201 2.84 -13.94 -4.26
N ALA A 202 2.94 -13.23 -5.38
CA ALA A 202 2.79 -11.78 -5.43
C ALA A 202 1.43 -11.34 -4.89
N ARG A 203 0.36 -12.07 -5.24
CA ARG A 203 -0.98 -11.81 -4.70
C ARG A 203 -1.01 -11.98 -3.18
N LEU A 204 -0.43 -13.06 -2.64
CA LEU A 204 -0.35 -13.28 -1.19
C LEU A 204 0.30 -12.09 -0.49
N TRP A 205 1.47 -11.64 -0.95
CA TRP A 205 2.16 -10.51 -0.32
C TRP A 205 1.39 -9.20 -0.43
N SER A 206 0.72 -8.96 -1.55
CA SER A 206 -0.15 -7.78 -1.68
C SER A 206 -1.30 -7.80 -0.67
N GLU A 207 -1.86 -8.96 -0.36
CA GLU A 207 -2.91 -9.10 0.65
C GLU A 207 -2.37 -8.93 2.07
N VAL A 208 -1.11 -9.34 2.33
CA VAL A 208 -0.41 -9.02 3.59
C VAL A 208 -0.25 -7.51 3.74
N SER A 209 0.18 -6.81 2.70
CA SER A 209 0.25 -5.34 2.73
C SER A 209 -1.11 -4.70 2.98
N ALA A 210 -2.16 -5.19 2.32
CA ALA A 210 -3.53 -4.71 2.51
C ALA A 210 -4.02 -4.91 3.96
N PHE A 211 -3.74 -6.07 4.57
CA PHE A 211 -4.07 -6.33 5.97
C PHE A 211 -3.45 -5.28 6.90
N HIS A 212 -2.14 -5.04 6.80
CA HIS A 212 -1.46 -4.08 7.69
C HIS A 212 -1.89 -2.64 7.43
N GLY A 213 -2.13 -2.26 6.17
CA GLY A 213 -2.70 -0.96 5.82
C GLY A 213 -4.09 -0.77 6.45
N CYS A 214 -4.93 -1.80 6.38
CA CYS A 214 -6.25 -1.79 7.00
C CYS A 214 -6.18 -1.62 8.53
N MET A 215 -5.34 -2.43 9.20
CA MET A 215 -5.17 -2.35 10.65
C MET A 215 -4.60 -1.01 11.11
N LEU A 216 -3.70 -0.41 10.33
CA LEU A 216 -3.21 0.95 10.61
C LEU A 216 -4.30 2.01 10.48
N GLY A 217 -5.19 1.89 9.48
CA GLY A 217 -6.36 2.76 9.34
C GLY A 217 -7.33 2.63 10.52
N ALA A 218 -7.57 1.39 10.93
CA ALA A 218 -8.52 1.04 11.98
C ALA A 218 -8.05 1.44 13.39
N ASP A 219 -6.73 1.51 13.61
CA ASP A 219 -6.12 1.88 14.89
C ASP A 219 -6.65 3.22 15.45
N ARG A 220 -7.06 4.14 14.57
CA ARG A 220 -7.70 5.41 14.94
C ARG A 220 -9.01 5.23 15.71
N PHE A 221 -9.71 4.12 15.49
CA PHE A 221 -11.04 3.84 16.04
C PHE A 221 -10.99 2.73 17.12
N GLY A 222 -9.79 2.23 17.42
CA GLY A 222 -9.53 1.26 18.50
C GLY A 222 -9.77 -0.21 18.12
N ASN A 223 -10.45 -0.49 17.01
CA ASN A 223 -10.64 -1.84 16.48
C ASN A 223 -10.65 -1.84 14.95
N GLY A 224 -10.23 -2.98 14.39
CA GLY A 224 -10.34 -3.27 12.97
C GLY A 224 -10.52 -4.76 12.75
N GLU A 225 -11.10 -5.13 11.62
CA GLU A 225 -11.25 -6.52 11.21
C GLU A 225 -10.70 -6.68 9.79
N PHE A 226 -10.03 -7.80 9.54
CA PHE A 226 -9.62 -8.18 8.20
C PHE A 226 -9.61 -9.70 8.13
N SER A 227 -10.49 -10.26 7.31
CA SER A 227 -10.59 -11.69 7.08
C SER A 227 -10.57 -11.97 5.59
N GLN A 228 -9.92 -13.07 5.21
CA GLN A 228 -9.79 -13.47 3.82
C GLN A 228 -10.06 -14.96 3.66
N THR A 229 -10.81 -15.29 2.61
CA THR A 229 -11.04 -16.66 2.15
C THR A 229 -10.58 -16.81 0.71
N VAL A 230 -9.55 -17.64 0.51
CA VAL A 230 -9.08 -18.02 -0.82
C VAL A 230 -9.72 -19.35 -1.22
N THR A 231 -10.37 -19.37 -2.39
CA THR A 231 -11.01 -20.58 -2.92
C THR A 231 -10.52 -20.86 -4.34
N PRO A 232 -9.80 -21.97 -4.60
CA PRO A 232 -9.56 -22.40 -5.98
C PRO A 232 -10.91 -22.70 -6.66
N ARG A 233 -11.16 -22.07 -7.81
CA ARG A 233 -12.42 -22.22 -8.56
C ARG A 233 -12.25 -23.13 -9.76
N SER A 234 -11.10 -23.07 -10.44
CA SER A 234 -10.80 -23.90 -11.60
C SER A 234 -9.29 -24.06 -11.77
N LEU A 235 -8.82 -25.28 -11.96
CA LEU A 235 -7.43 -25.60 -12.33
C LEU A 235 -7.48 -26.60 -13.49
N THR A 236 -7.58 -26.07 -14.71
CA THR A 236 -7.73 -26.84 -15.95
C THR A 236 -6.56 -26.57 -16.89
N PRO A 237 -6.38 -27.34 -17.98
CA PRO A 237 -5.32 -27.08 -18.95
C PRO A 237 -5.34 -25.69 -19.61
N ASN A 238 -6.46 -24.96 -19.54
CA ASN A 238 -6.61 -23.64 -20.18
C ASN A 238 -6.72 -22.47 -19.19
N VAL A 239 -7.24 -22.70 -17.98
CA VAL A 239 -7.47 -21.62 -17.01
C VAL A 239 -7.14 -22.05 -15.58
N VAL A 240 -6.46 -21.15 -14.88
CA VAL A 240 -6.36 -21.12 -13.42
C VAL A 240 -7.24 -19.97 -12.93
N SER A 241 -8.22 -20.29 -12.09
CA SER A 241 -9.13 -19.30 -11.51
C SER A 241 -9.20 -19.50 -10.01
N VAL A 242 -8.97 -18.40 -9.27
CA VAL A 242 -8.94 -18.35 -7.82
C VAL A 242 -9.81 -17.19 -7.37
N SER A 243 -10.75 -17.47 -6.47
CA SER A 243 -11.51 -16.44 -5.75
C SER A 243 -10.71 -16.03 -4.52
N VAL A 244 -10.65 -14.72 -4.26
CA VAL A 244 -9.99 -14.12 -3.11
C VAL A 244 -11.02 -13.16 -2.51
N PHE A 245 -11.84 -13.71 -1.63
CA PHE A 245 -12.88 -12.97 -0.95
C PHE A 245 -12.31 -12.36 0.33
N THR A 246 -12.53 -11.07 0.53
CA THR A 246 -12.06 -10.33 1.70
C THR A 246 -13.24 -9.62 2.34
N SER A 247 -13.33 -9.67 3.66
CA SER A 247 -14.23 -8.87 4.48
C SER A 247 -13.39 -8.08 5.48
N TYR A 248 -13.59 -6.77 5.57
CA TYR A 248 -12.75 -5.90 6.37
C TYR A 248 -13.51 -4.72 6.97
N ASP A 249 -13.02 -4.24 8.11
CA ASP A 249 -13.33 -2.94 8.68
C ASP A 249 -12.00 -2.26 9.04
N CYS A 250 -11.67 -1.21 8.29
CA CYS A 250 -10.43 -0.47 8.42
C CYS A 250 -10.63 0.87 9.14
N GLY A 251 -11.70 1.03 9.92
CA GLY A 251 -12.04 2.31 10.57
C GLY A 251 -12.90 3.23 9.70
N GLY A 252 -13.72 2.65 8.82
CA GLY A 252 -14.66 3.39 7.97
C GLY A 252 -16.01 3.64 8.65
N ALA A 253 -16.98 4.13 7.88
CA ALA A 253 -18.36 4.25 8.36
C ALA A 253 -19.05 2.89 8.55
N HIS A 254 -18.63 1.88 7.79
CA HIS A 254 -19.11 0.50 7.89
C HIS A 254 -18.04 -0.48 7.38
N PRO A 255 -18.12 -1.77 7.77
CA PRO A 255 -17.36 -2.84 7.14
C PRO A 255 -17.70 -2.97 5.65
N ASP A 256 -16.75 -3.48 4.87
CA ASP A 256 -16.89 -3.72 3.44
C ASP A 256 -16.38 -5.12 3.09
N PHE A 257 -16.84 -5.65 1.96
CA PHE A 257 -16.47 -6.98 1.50
C PHE A 257 -16.54 -7.10 -0.01
N GLY A 258 -15.68 -7.94 -0.57
CA GLY A 258 -15.65 -8.16 -2.01
C GLY A 258 -14.81 -9.36 -2.40
N ASP A 259 -15.03 -9.84 -3.62
CA ASP A 259 -14.16 -10.83 -4.27
C ASP A 259 -13.29 -10.13 -5.31
N ALA A 260 -11.99 -10.34 -5.22
CA ALA A 260 -11.01 -9.86 -6.20
C ALA A 260 -10.34 -11.07 -6.85
N PRO A 261 -11.00 -11.78 -7.78
CA PRO A 261 -10.50 -13.04 -8.31
C PRO A 261 -9.24 -12.86 -9.14
N LEU A 262 -8.41 -13.91 -9.17
CA LEU A 262 -7.26 -14.03 -10.07
C LEU A 262 -7.57 -15.08 -11.13
N ASN A 263 -7.59 -14.66 -12.40
CA ASN A 263 -7.79 -15.54 -13.55
C ASN A 263 -6.53 -15.50 -14.43
N LEU A 264 -5.97 -16.67 -14.73
CA LEU A 264 -4.73 -16.82 -15.47
C LEU A 264 -4.91 -17.80 -16.63
N ASP A 265 -4.26 -17.55 -17.77
CA ASP A 265 -4.14 -18.53 -18.84
C ASP A 265 -3.17 -19.63 -18.37
N ALA A 266 -3.65 -20.86 -18.27
CA ALA A 266 -2.87 -21.99 -17.76
C ALA A 266 -1.81 -22.51 -18.74
N ARG A 267 -1.76 -21.98 -19.97
CA ARG A 267 -0.76 -22.30 -21.00
C ARG A 267 0.41 -21.33 -21.00
N THR A 268 0.18 -20.07 -20.62
CA THR A 268 1.21 -19.02 -20.62
C THR A 268 1.61 -18.60 -19.21
N GLY A 269 0.68 -18.66 -18.25
CA GLY A 269 0.83 -18.13 -16.91
C GLY A 269 0.61 -16.61 -16.82
N HIS A 270 -0.06 -16.01 -17.81
CA HIS A 270 -0.40 -14.58 -17.80
C HIS A 270 -1.77 -14.34 -17.19
N VAL A 271 -1.98 -13.15 -16.61
CA VAL A 271 -3.30 -12.70 -16.13
C VAL A 271 -4.23 -12.54 -17.32
N LEU A 272 -5.45 -13.07 -17.20
CA LEU A 272 -6.52 -12.87 -18.17
C LEU A 272 -7.32 -11.61 -17.83
N THR A 273 -7.53 -10.76 -18.82
CA THR A 273 -8.52 -9.68 -18.73
C THR A 273 -9.87 -10.16 -19.28
N LEU A 274 -10.90 -9.32 -19.17
CA LEU A 274 -12.20 -9.63 -19.75
C LEU A 274 -12.12 -9.74 -21.28
N GLU A 275 -11.34 -8.89 -21.91
CA GLU A 275 -11.14 -8.82 -23.36
C GLU A 275 -10.44 -10.06 -23.94
N ASP A 276 -9.65 -10.77 -23.14
CA ASP A 276 -9.04 -12.05 -23.52
C ASP A 276 -10.06 -13.19 -23.62
N VAL A 277 -11.16 -13.08 -22.86
CA VAL A 277 -12.21 -14.11 -22.75
C VAL A 277 -13.42 -13.79 -23.62
N LEU A 278 -13.83 -12.52 -23.64
CA LEU A 278 -15.00 -12.02 -24.36
C LEU A 278 -14.66 -10.71 -25.07
N TRP A 279 -14.42 -10.81 -26.37
CA TRP A 279 -14.24 -9.65 -27.24
C TRP A 279 -15.51 -9.35 -28.03
N VAL A 280 -16.09 -8.18 -27.79
CA VAL A 280 -17.32 -7.71 -28.48
C VAL A 280 -17.04 -6.66 -29.56
N GLY A 281 -15.78 -6.32 -29.81
CA GLY A 281 -15.36 -5.32 -30.79
C GLY A 281 -15.11 -5.86 -32.21
N LYS A 282 -14.86 -4.96 -33.16
CA LYS A 282 -14.33 -5.31 -34.49
C LYS A 282 -12.80 -5.32 -34.46
N GLY A 283 -12.18 -6.28 -35.13
CA GLY A 283 -10.71 -6.43 -35.16
C GLY A 283 -10.17 -7.26 -33.99
N ALA A 284 -8.86 -7.19 -33.76
CA ALA A 284 -8.21 -7.89 -32.65
C ALA A 284 -8.39 -7.13 -31.32
N PRO A 285 -8.46 -7.83 -30.19
CA PRO A 285 -8.44 -7.19 -28.87
C PRO A 285 -7.15 -6.38 -28.67
N PHE A 286 -7.24 -5.30 -27.90
CA PHE A 286 -6.07 -4.48 -27.55
C PHE A 286 -5.17 -5.26 -26.56
N GLY A 287 -3.86 -5.34 -26.82
CA GLY A 287 -2.89 -5.82 -25.82
C GLY A 287 -2.29 -7.22 -26.00
N ARG A 288 -2.20 -7.75 -27.22
CA ARG A 288 -1.27 -8.86 -27.52
C ARG A 288 0.11 -8.37 -27.91
#